data_AF-A0A673YLY2-F1
#
_entry.id   AF-A0A673YLY2-F1
#
_cell.length_a   1.000
_cell.length_b   1.000
_cell.length_c   1.000
_cell.angle_alpha   90.00
_cell.angle_beta   90.00
_cell.angle_gamma   90.00
#
_symmetry.space_group_name_H-M   'P 1'
#
loop_
_entity.id
_entity.type
_entity.pdbx_description
1 polymer ?
#
loop_
_entity_poly.entity_id
_entity_poly.type
_entity_poly.pdbx_seq_one_letter_code
_entity_poly.pdbx_strand_id
1 'polypeptide(L)'
;MHLTQVLIYLSFMVAFGPVGLGDQTAHHQLHAIKSQILSKLRLKQAPNISRDVVKQLLPKAPPLQQLLDQYDVLGDDNKDGVMEEDDEHAITETIMTMATEPQSIVQVDRKPKCCLFSFSSKIQVNRIVHAQLWVHLLPADEVTTVFLQISRLMPVTDGGRHIGIRSLKIDVNAGVSSWQSIDVKQVLSVWLRQPETNWGIEINAFDSKGNDLAVTSAEAGEGLQPFMEVTISEGPKRSRRDSGLDCDENSPESRCCRYPLTVDFEDFGWDWIIAPKRYKANYCSGECEYMHLQKYPHTHLVNKANPRGTAGPCCTPTKMSPINMLYFNRKEQIIYGKIPSMVVDRCGCS
;
A
#
# COMPACT_ATOMS: atom_id res chain seq x y z
N MET A 1 40.96 -25.21 -39.96
CA MET A 1 40.63 -24.24 -38.88
C MET A 1 39.29 -23.51 -39.07
N HIS A 2 38.61 -23.59 -40.23
CA HIS A 2 37.35 -22.87 -40.44
C HIS A 2 36.04 -23.65 -40.14
N LEU A 3 36.05 -24.99 -40.09
CA LEU A 3 34.83 -25.76 -39.80
C LEU A 3 34.49 -25.83 -38.30
N THR A 4 35.50 -25.87 -37.43
CA THR A 4 35.29 -25.96 -35.97
C THR A 4 34.77 -24.66 -35.38
N GLN A 5 35.08 -23.51 -35.99
CA GLN A 5 34.62 -22.20 -35.52
C GLN A 5 33.17 -21.89 -35.91
N VAL A 6 32.70 -22.45 -37.04
CA VAL A 6 31.29 -22.35 -37.48
C VAL A 6 30.38 -23.23 -36.63
N LEU A 7 30.84 -24.43 -36.25
CA LEU A 7 30.09 -25.34 -35.37
C LEU A 7 29.92 -24.82 -33.94
N ILE A 8 30.90 -24.07 -33.41
CA ILE A 8 30.78 -23.42 -32.09
C ILE A 8 29.76 -22.27 -32.13
N TYR A 9 29.73 -21.49 -33.21
CA TYR A 9 28.76 -20.40 -33.38
C TYR A 9 27.32 -20.91 -33.55
N LEU A 10 27.12 -22.00 -34.31
CA LEU A 10 25.82 -22.66 -34.45
C LEU A 10 25.36 -23.35 -33.16
N SER A 11 26.29 -23.90 -32.36
CA SER A 11 25.95 -24.49 -31.06
C SER A 11 25.56 -23.43 -30.02
N PHE A 12 26.14 -22.22 -30.08
CA PHE A 12 25.75 -21.09 -29.23
C PHE A 12 24.37 -20.53 -29.57
N MET A 13 23.99 -20.46 -30.86
CA MET A 13 22.64 -20.04 -31.28
C MET A 13 21.54 -21.07 -31.01
N VAL A 14 21.88 -22.35 -30.83
CA VAL A 14 20.91 -23.40 -30.47
C VAL A 14 20.76 -23.53 -28.95
N ALA A 15 21.79 -23.20 -28.16
CA ALA A 15 21.72 -23.22 -26.70
C ALA A 15 21.11 -21.94 -26.10
N PHE A 16 21.24 -20.80 -26.78
CA PHE A 16 20.57 -19.55 -26.46
C PHE A 16 19.68 -19.18 -27.64
N GLY A 17 18.43 -19.66 -27.61
CA GLY A 17 17.40 -19.21 -28.55
C GLY A 17 17.32 -17.68 -28.56
N PRO A 18 16.78 -17.06 -29.62
CA PRO A 18 16.69 -15.61 -29.71
C PRO A 18 15.88 -15.12 -28.51
N VAL A 19 16.55 -14.45 -27.57
CA VAL A 19 15.89 -13.68 -26.53
C VAL A 19 15.02 -12.66 -27.27
N GLY A 20 13.71 -12.89 -27.30
CA GLY A 20 12.78 -12.07 -28.05
C GLY A 20 12.83 -10.63 -27.58
N LEU A 21 12.62 -9.67 -28.48
CA LEU A 21 12.51 -8.23 -28.14
C LEU A 21 11.50 -7.94 -27.00
N GLY A 22 10.52 -8.84 -26.80
CA GLY A 22 9.57 -8.82 -25.69
C GLY A 22 10.21 -8.97 -24.30
N ASP A 23 11.27 -9.78 -24.16
CA ASP A 23 11.92 -10.04 -22.86
C ASP A 23 12.74 -8.82 -22.39
N GLN A 24 13.43 -8.14 -23.32
CA GLN A 24 14.16 -6.90 -23.01
C GLN A 24 13.22 -5.75 -22.61
N THR A 25 12.06 -5.63 -23.27
CA THR A 25 11.08 -4.59 -22.93
C THR A 25 10.42 -4.85 -21.59
N ALA A 26 10.00 -6.09 -21.29
CA ALA A 26 9.48 -6.47 -19.98
C ALA A 26 10.49 -6.19 -18.86
N HIS A 27 11.76 -6.57 -19.04
CA HIS A 27 12.83 -6.33 -18.07
C HIS A 27 13.03 -4.82 -17.78
N HIS A 28 13.03 -3.98 -18.83
CA HIS A 28 13.09 -2.53 -18.66
C HIS A 28 11.88 -1.96 -17.91
N GLN A 29 10.68 -2.48 -18.16
CA GLN A 29 9.47 -2.07 -17.44
C GLN A 29 9.52 -2.46 -15.96
N LEU A 30 10.01 -3.65 -15.62
CA LEU A 30 10.20 -4.07 -14.22
C LEU A 30 11.14 -3.12 -13.47
N HIS A 31 12.26 -2.71 -14.11
CA HIS A 31 13.16 -1.74 -13.51
C HIS A 31 12.53 -0.34 -13.35
N ALA A 32 11.70 0.09 -14.31
CA ALA A 32 10.96 1.34 -14.23
C ALA A 32 9.96 1.33 -13.06
N ILE A 33 9.20 0.24 -12.90
CA ILE A 33 8.26 0.02 -11.79
C ILE A 33 8.99 0.10 -10.44
N LYS A 34 10.15 -0.56 -10.33
CA LYS A 34 10.99 -0.53 -9.10
C LYS A 34 11.34 0.90 -8.70
N SER A 35 11.84 1.69 -9.64
CA SER A 35 12.18 3.11 -9.41
C SER A 35 10.95 3.94 -9.07
N GLN A 36 9.83 3.69 -9.76
CA GLN A 36 8.58 4.40 -9.56
C GLN A 36 8.00 4.17 -8.16
N ILE A 37 8.05 2.93 -7.63
CA ILE A 37 7.59 2.61 -6.28
C ILE A 37 8.41 3.37 -5.24
N LEU A 38 9.74 3.28 -5.30
CA LEU A 38 10.62 3.99 -4.36
C LEU A 38 10.38 5.50 -4.37
N SER A 39 10.24 6.08 -5.56
CA SER A 39 9.91 7.50 -5.74
C SER A 39 8.55 7.89 -5.14
N LYS A 40 7.49 7.13 -5.45
CA LYS A 40 6.13 7.40 -4.95
C LYS A 40 6.03 7.24 -3.43
N LEU A 41 6.77 6.29 -2.86
CA LEU A 41 6.87 6.09 -1.41
C LEU A 41 7.86 7.04 -0.72
N ARG A 42 8.54 7.91 -1.49
CA ARG A 42 9.56 8.86 -1.01
C ARG A 42 10.73 8.16 -0.30
N LEU A 43 11.08 6.97 -0.75
CA LEU A 43 12.21 6.17 -0.27
C LEU A 43 13.38 6.35 -1.23
N LYS A 44 14.55 6.79 -0.74
CA LYS A 44 15.77 6.88 -1.57
C LYS A 44 16.31 5.49 -2.00
N GLN A 45 16.02 4.48 -1.19
CA GLN A 45 16.44 3.09 -1.34
C GLN A 45 15.48 2.21 -0.53
N ALA A 46 15.36 0.95 -0.93
CA ALA A 46 14.56 -0.06 -0.22
C ALA A 46 15.04 -0.20 1.24
N PRO A 47 14.13 -0.28 2.22
CA PRO A 47 14.48 -0.62 3.60
C PRO A 47 15.13 -1.99 3.69
N ASN A 48 16.12 -2.13 4.58
CA ASN A 48 16.77 -3.41 4.84
C ASN A 48 16.05 -4.11 5.99
N ILE A 49 14.96 -4.81 5.69
CA ILE A 49 14.14 -5.53 6.67
C ILE A 49 14.03 -6.97 6.20
N SER A 50 14.46 -7.92 7.03
CA SER A 50 14.42 -9.34 6.70
C SER A 50 13.02 -9.92 6.94
N ARG A 51 12.74 -11.05 6.28
CA ARG A 51 11.48 -11.79 6.44
C ARG A 51 11.16 -12.17 7.89
N ASP A 52 12.17 -12.45 8.71
CA ASP A 52 11.99 -12.81 10.13
C ASP A 52 11.55 -11.60 10.96
N VAL A 53 12.17 -10.43 10.71
CA VAL A 53 11.77 -9.16 11.35
C VAL A 53 10.34 -8.78 10.95
N VAL A 54 9.97 -9.01 9.68
CA VAL A 54 8.58 -8.79 9.22
C VAL A 54 7.59 -9.66 10.00
N LYS A 55 7.88 -10.96 10.19
CA LYS A 55 7.00 -11.88 10.94
C LYS A 55 6.86 -11.50 12.42
N GLN A 56 7.91 -10.94 13.01
CA GLN A 56 7.90 -10.49 14.40
C GLN A 56 7.14 -9.16 14.59
N LEU A 57 7.31 -8.23 13.65
CA LEU A 57 6.71 -6.90 13.75
C LEU A 57 5.28 -6.81 13.23
N LEU A 58 4.82 -7.78 12.42
CA LEU A 58 3.46 -7.84 11.90
C LEU A 58 2.43 -8.08 13.02
N PRO A 59 1.50 -7.15 13.26
CA PRO A 59 0.52 -7.35 14.30
C PRO A 59 -0.52 -8.38 13.89
N LYS A 60 -0.74 -9.38 14.75
CA LYS A 60 -1.77 -10.42 14.56
C LYS A 60 -3.15 -9.91 14.95
N ALA A 61 -3.48 -8.72 14.51
CA ALA A 61 -4.76 -8.09 14.79
C ALA A 61 -5.80 -8.52 13.73
N PRO A 62 -7.08 -8.71 14.11
CA PRO A 62 -8.13 -9.12 13.20
C PRO A 62 -8.22 -8.32 11.88
N PRO A 63 -8.17 -6.98 11.88
CA PRO A 63 -8.34 -6.23 10.63
C PRO A 63 -7.13 -6.36 9.71
N LEU A 64 -5.91 -6.56 10.25
CA LEU A 64 -4.74 -6.82 9.42
C LEU A 64 -4.81 -8.23 8.82
N GLN A 65 -5.28 -9.21 9.59
CA GLN A 65 -5.49 -10.56 9.09
C GLN A 65 -6.52 -10.56 7.94
N GLN A 66 -7.64 -9.86 8.10
CA GLN A 66 -8.64 -9.73 7.03
C GLN A 66 -8.08 -9.08 5.76
N LEU A 67 -7.21 -8.07 5.90
CA LEU A 67 -6.52 -7.47 4.75
C LEU A 67 -5.58 -8.46 4.07
N LEU A 68 -4.82 -9.23 4.83
CA LEU A 68 -3.92 -10.25 4.28
C LEU A 68 -4.71 -11.37 3.58
N ASP A 69 -5.78 -11.85 4.21
CA ASP A 69 -6.67 -12.86 3.65
C ASP A 69 -7.29 -12.37 2.33
N GLN A 70 -7.62 -11.07 2.20
CA GLN A 70 -8.10 -10.48 0.94
C GLN A 70 -7.09 -10.64 -0.21
N TYR A 71 -5.78 -10.49 0.08
CA TYR A 71 -4.75 -10.66 -0.94
C TYR A 71 -4.43 -12.13 -1.23
N ASP A 72 -4.57 -13.02 -0.26
CA ASP A 72 -4.36 -14.46 -0.45
C ASP A 72 -5.45 -15.07 -1.35
N VAL A 73 -6.70 -14.61 -1.24
CA VAL A 73 -7.82 -15.06 -2.10
C VAL A 73 -7.65 -14.61 -3.56
N LEU A 74 -6.98 -13.48 -3.81
CA LEU A 74 -6.68 -12.99 -5.17
C LEU A 74 -5.48 -13.71 -5.81
N GLY A 75 -4.77 -14.54 -5.05
CA GLY A 75 -3.55 -15.22 -5.47
C GLY A 75 -3.77 -16.43 -6.40
N ASP A 76 -4.96 -17.07 -6.37
CA ASP A 76 -5.11 -18.43 -6.93
C ASP A 76 -6.14 -18.57 -8.07
N ASP A 77 -6.95 -17.55 -8.38
CA ASP A 77 -7.89 -17.61 -9.51
C ASP A 77 -8.08 -16.24 -10.17
N ASN A 78 -7.08 -15.84 -10.97
CA ASN A 78 -7.15 -14.63 -11.77
C ASN A 78 -7.83 -14.91 -13.11
N LYS A 79 -9.08 -15.40 -13.06
CA LYS A 79 -10.01 -15.25 -14.17
C LYS A 79 -10.41 -13.79 -14.24
N ASP A 80 -10.36 -13.22 -15.43
CA ASP A 80 -10.96 -11.95 -15.79
C ASP A 80 -12.46 -11.95 -15.43
N GLY A 81 -12.75 -11.67 -14.17
CA GLY A 81 -13.89 -10.89 -13.79
C GLY A 81 -13.51 -9.44 -14.06
N VAL A 82 -13.67 -9.01 -15.30
CA VAL A 82 -14.23 -7.67 -15.50
C VAL A 82 -15.49 -7.70 -14.66
N MET A 83 -15.42 -7.22 -13.42
CA MET A 83 -16.63 -6.88 -12.70
C MET A 83 -17.29 -5.86 -13.63
N GLU A 84 -18.31 -6.32 -14.36
CA GLU A 84 -19.28 -5.42 -14.94
C GLU A 84 -19.66 -4.49 -13.79
N GLU A 85 -19.35 -3.21 -13.98
CA GLU A 85 -19.58 -2.12 -13.03
C GLU A 85 -21.10 -2.01 -12.81
N ASP A 86 -21.68 -2.91 -12.03
CA ASP A 86 -23.07 -2.88 -11.62
C ASP A 86 -23.21 -3.23 -10.13
N ASP A 87 -22.25 -2.73 -9.36
CA ASP A 87 -22.37 -2.62 -7.92
C ASP A 87 -21.91 -1.22 -7.51
N GLU A 88 -22.90 -0.37 -7.27
CA GLU A 88 -22.81 0.97 -6.69
C GLU A 88 -22.38 0.90 -5.21
N HIS A 89 -21.32 0.14 -4.91
CA HIS A 89 -20.68 0.14 -3.61
C HIS A 89 -19.52 1.14 -3.68
N ALA A 90 -19.60 2.20 -2.89
CA ALA A 90 -18.49 3.14 -2.73
C ALA A 90 -17.24 2.35 -2.30
N ILE A 91 -16.20 2.33 -3.14
CA ILE A 91 -14.93 1.68 -2.82
C ILE A 91 -14.38 2.37 -1.57
N THR A 92 -14.13 1.60 -0.51
CA THR A 92 -13.51 2.13 0.71
C THR A 92 -12.01 1.87 0.71
N GLU A 93 -11.26 2.83 1.22
CA GLU A 93 -9.82 2.72 1.46
C GLU A 93 -9.59 2.68 2.97
N THR A 94 -8.94 1.62 3.45
CA THR A 94 -8.50 1.53 4.85
C THR A 94 -7.07 2.07 4.96
N ILE A 95 -6.72 2.72 6.06
CA ILE A 95 -5.37 3.17 6.41
C ILE A 95 -5.09 2.68 7.82
N MET A 96 -3.94 2.06 8.04
CA MET A 96 -3.48 1.62 9.36
C MET A 96 -2.23 2.37 9.76
N THR A 97 -2.25 3.00 10.93
CA THR A 97 -1.15 3.78 11.49
C THR A 97 -0.74 3.20 12.84
N MET A 98 0.49 2.71 12.93
CA MET A 98 1.08 2.19 14.17
C MET A 98 1.42 3.32 15.15
N ALA A 99 1.32 3.05 16.44
CA ALA A 99 1.76 3.99 17.47
C ALA A 99 3.28 4.19 17.43
N THR A 100 3.71 5.44 17.62
CA THR A 100 5.13 5.78 17.85
C THR A 100 5.33 6.33 19.24
N GLU A 101 6.59 6.38 19.66
CA GLU A 101 6.99 7.11 20.86
C GLU A 101 6.64 8.61 20.72
N PRO A 102 6.01 9.22 21.74
CA PRO A 102 5.69 10.63 21.72
C PRO A 102 6.92 11.51 21.99
N GLN A 103 6.78 12.82 21.83
CA GLN A 103 7.87 13.77 22.10
C GLN A 103 8.19 13.84 23.60
N SER A 104 9.45 14.13 23.95
CA SER A 104 9.88 14.20 25.36
C SER A 104 9.16 15.26 26.20
N ILE A 105 8.50 16.26 25.59
CA ILE A 105 7.72 17.30 26.28
C ILE A 105 6.45 16.76 26.96
N VAL A 106 5.95 15.60 26.54
CA VAL A 106 4.81 14.93 27.16
C VAL A 106 5.22 13.74 28.02
N GLN A 107 6.53 13.46 28.14
CA GLN A 107 7.03 12.34 28.92
C GLN A 107 7.53 12.81 30.29
N VAL A 108 7.14 12.09 31.34
CA VAL A 108 7.72 12.19 32.69
C VAL A 108 8.42 10.86 32.96
N ASP A 109 9.71 10.90 33.32
CA ASP A 109 10.54 9.70 33.54
C ASP A 109 10.52 8.68 32.39
N ARG A 110 10.50 9.17 31.14
CA ARG A 110 10.36 8.36 29.91
C ARG A 110 9.07 7.54 29.83
N LYS A 111 8.03 7.97 30.55
CA LYS A 111 6.67 7.45 30.42
C LYS A 111 5.71 8.57 29.99
N PRO A 112 4.71 8.27 29.15
CA PRO A 112 4.47 6.97 28.53
C PRO A 112 5.39 6.73 27.31
N LYS A 113 5.75 5.47 27.05
CA LYS A 113 6.58 5.05 25.90
C LYS A 113 5.81 5.13 24.56
N CYS A 114 4.50 5.31 24.61
CA CYS A 114 3.57 5.46 23.49
C CYS A 114 2.40 6.36 23.95
N CYS A 115 1.43 6.79 23.14
CA CYS A 115 1.16 6.39 21.76
C CYS A 115 0.86 7.63 20.89
N LEU A 116 1.82 8.05 20.07
CA LEU A 116 1.63 9.12 19.09
C LEU A 116 1.27 8.51 17.72
N PHE A 117 0.22 9.03 17.08
CA PHE A 117 -0.21 8.60 15.75
C PHE A 117 -0.04 9.74 14.75
N SER A 118 0.66 9.47 13.64
CA SER A 118 0.91 10.46 12.58
C SER A 118 0.08 10.14 11.34
N PHE A 119 -0.69 11.12 10.87
CA PHE A 119 -1.55 10.98 9.70
C PHE A 119 -1.13 11.93 8.59
N SER A 120 -1.38 11.53 7.33
CA SER A 120 -1.15 12.39 6.17
C SER A 120 -2.22 13.49 6.10
N SER A 121 -1.81 14.72 5.82
CA SER A 121 -2.72 15.85 5.57
C SER A 121 -3.61 15.70 4.33
N LYS A 122 -3.42 14.64 3.54
CA LYS A 122 -4.25 14.32 2.37
C LYS A 122 -5.61 13.72 2.73
N ILE A 123 -5.82 13.28 3.97
CA ILE A 123 -7.08 12.66 4.41
C ILE A 123 -8.14 13.77 4.57
N GLN A 124 -9.21 13.67 3.79
CA GLN A 124 -10.34 14.60 3.92
C GLN A 124 -11.30 14.12 5.01
N VAL A 125 -11.55 14.96 6.01
CA VAL A 125 -12.38 14.64 7.18
C VAL A 125 -13.80 14.19 6.81
N ASN A 126 -14.39 14.76 5.76
CA ASN A 126 -15.74 14.43 5.29
C ASN A 126 -15.86 13.05 4.65
N ARG A 127 -14.76 12.42 4.26
CA ARG A 127 -14.74 11.08 3.65
C ARG A 127 -14.49 9.97 4.66
N ILE A 128 -14.22 10.30 5.93
CA ILE A 128 -13.96 9.30 6.97
C ILE A 128 -15.27 8.60 7.34
N VAL A 129 -15.35 7.32 7.02
CA VAL A 129 -16.49 6.45 7.36
C VAL A 129 -16.31 5.94 8.79
N HIS A 130 -15.18 5.31 9.08
CA HIS A 130 -14.84 4.74 10.39
C HIS A 130 -13.42 5.14 10.83
N ALA A 131 -13.20 5.24 12.14
CA ALA A 131 -11.86 5.31 12.70
C ALA A 131 -11.82 4.62 14.07
N GLN A 132 -11.01 3.57 14.19
CA GLN A 132 -10.92 2.72 15.36
C GLN A 132 -9.48 2.63 15.86
N LEU A 133 -9.29 2.81 17.16
CA LEU A 133 -8.05 2.51 17.87
C LEU A 133 -8.12 1.07 18.36
N TRP A 134 -7.14 0.26 17.99
CA TRP A 134 -7.01 -1.12 18.42
C TRP A 134 -5.97 -1.25 19.53
N VAL A 135 -6.35 -1.89 20.63
CA VAL A 135 -5.50 -2.11 21.81
C VAL A 135 -5.53 -3.59 22.16
N HIS A 136 -4.36 -4.18 22.39
CA HIS A 136 -4.25 -5.55 22.86
C HIS A 136 -4.18 -5.60 24.38
N LEU A 137 -5.05 -6.42 24.99
CA LEU A 137 -5.04 -6.73 26.41
C LEU A 137 -4.36 -8.08 26.65
N LEU A 138 -3.36 -8.08 27.53
CA LEU A 138 -2.69 -9.29 28.01
C LEU A 138 -3.68 -10.19 28.77
N PRO A 139 -3.45 -11.51 28.78
CA PRO A 139 -4.29 -12.43 29.54
C PRO A 139 -4.19 -12.14 31.04
N ALA A 140 -5.32 -12.15 31.73
CA ALA A 140 -5.35 -12.08 33.19
C ALA A 140 -5.16 -13.48 33.80
N ASP A 141 -4.56 -13.57 34.98
CA ASP A 141 -4.39 -14.84 35.71
C ASP A 141 -5.75 -15.40 36.18
N GLU A 142 -6.69 -14.50 36.47
CA GLU A 142 -8.03 -14.81 36.99
C GLU A 142 -9.09 -14.03 36.20
N VAL A 143 -10.34 -14.49 36.28
CA VAL A 143 -11.47 -13.75 35.72
C VAL A 143 -11.59 -12.43 36.46
N THR A 144 -11.39 -11.32 35.74
CA THR A 144 -11.36 -9.98 36.31
C THR A 144 -12.04 -8.98 35.39
N THR A 145 -12.50 -7.88 35.97
CA THR A 145 -12.99 -6.74 35.20
C THR A 145 -11.85 -5.75 35.02
N VAL A 146 -11.59 -5.38 33.77
CA VAL A 146 -10.60 -4.40 33.37
C VAL A 146 -11.28 -3.07 33.02
N PHE A 147 -10.75 -1.98 33.55
CA PHE A 147 -11.16 -0.62 33.22
C PHE A 147 -10.16 -0.03 32.22
N LEU A 148 -10.53 -0.08 30.94
CA LEU A 148 -9.75 0.53 29.86
C LEU A 148 -10.09 2.02 29.78
N GLN A 149 -9.12 2.87 30.09
CA GLN A 149 -9.21 4.31 30.03
C GLN A 149 -8.28 4.86 28.95
N ILE A 150 -8.85 5.72 28.10
CA ILE A 150 -8.16 6.34 26.99
C ILE A 150 -8.22 7.86 27.20
N SER A 151 -7.07 8.51 27.31
CA SER A 151 -6.91 9.95 27.55
C SER A 151 -6.05 10.61 26.47
N ARG A 152 -6.28 11.90 26.22
CA ARG A 152 -5.37 12.72 25.42
C ARG A 152 -4.13 13.07 26.24
N LEU A 153 -2.97 12.95 25.61
CA LEU A 153 -1.74 13.53 26.15
C LEU A 153 -1.78 15.05 26.03
N MET A 154 -1.18 15.71 27.02
CA MET A 154 -0.99 17.16 27.07
C MET A 154 0.44 17.44 27.52
N PRO A 155 1.05 18.57 27.09
CA PRO A 155 2.36 18.98 27.61
C PRO A 155 2.38 19.06 29.13
N VAL A 156 3.48 18.62 29.75
CA VAL A 156 3.63 18.61 31.23
C VAL A 156 3.46 20.01 31.84
N THR A 157 3.77 21.07 31.07
CA THR A 157 3.59 22.46 31.46
C THR A 157 2.14 22.86 31.74
N ASP A 158 1.17 22.10 31.23
CA ASP A 158 -0.28 22.39 31.35
C ASP A 158 -0.91 21.71 32.58
N GLY A 159 -0.09 21.26 33.54
CA GLY A 159 -0.53 20.80 34.85
C GLY A 159 -1.15 19.41 34.89
N GLY A 160 -0.83 18.53 33.93
CA GLY A 160 -1.24 17.13 33.97
C GLY A 160 -2.75 16.89 33.82
N ARG A 161 -3.49 17.81 33.18
CA ARG A 161 -4.90 17.59 32.88
C ARG A 161 -5.06 16.53 31.77
N HIS A 162 -5.42 15.31 32.17
CA HIS A 162 -5.83 14.27 31.23
C HIS A 162 -7.26 14.56 30.75
N ILE A 163 -7.44 14.73 29.43
CA ILE A 163 -8.77 14.84 28.83
C ILE A 163 -9.20 13.43 28.42
N GLY A 164 -10.16 12.86 29.15
CA GLY A 164 -10.71 11.53 28.83
C GLY A 164 -11.38 11.51 27.46
N ILE A 165 -10.98 10.57 26.61
CA ILE A 165 -11.60 10.28 25.32
C ILE A 165 -12.73 9.28 25.55
N ARG A 166 -12.43 8.14 26.19
CA ARG A 166 -13.37 7.06 26.43
C ARG A 166 -12.92 6.18 27.59
N SER A 167 -13.89 5.59 28.28
CA SER A 167 -13.66 4.58 29.31
C SER A 167 -14.57 3.40 29.03
N LEU A 168 -14.03 2.18 29.10
CA LEU A 168 -14.72 0.93 28.82
C LEU A 168 -14.48 -0.04 29.98
N LYS A 169 -15.54 -0.75 30.38
CA LYS A 169 -15.48 -1.85 31.34
C LYS A 169 -15.52 -3.15 30.55
N ILE A 170 -14.50 -3.99 30.72
CA ILE A 170 -14.30 -5.21 29.93
C ILE A 170 -14.13 -6.38 30.89
N ASP A 171 -14.94 -7.42 30.73
CA ASP A 171 -14.79 -8.66 31.49
C ASP A 171 -13.79 -9.57 30.75
N VAL A 172 -12.67 -9.87 31.41
CA VAL A 172 -11.57 -10.66 30.85
C VAL A 172 -11.55 -12.03 31.50
N ASN A 173 -11.56 -13.07 30.67
CA ASN A 173 -11.43 -14.46 31.12
C ASN A 173 -9.97 -14.81 31.39
N ALA A 174 -9.74 -15.69 32.36
CA ALA A 174 -8.41 -16.15 32.72
C ALA A 174 -7.70 -16.81 31.52
N GLY A 175 -6.45 -16.43 31.27
CA GLY A 175 -5.60 -17.02 30.24
C GLY A 175 -5.92 -16.62 28.79
N VAL A 176 -6.90 -15.74 28.55
CA VAL A 176 -7.29 -15.32 27.19
C VAL A 176 -6.88 -13.87 26.95
N SER A 177 -6.03 -13.64 25.95
CA SER A 177 -5.74 -12.29 25.46
C SER A 177 -6.84 -11.82 24.50
N SER A 178 -7.07 -10.51 24.42
CA SER A 178 -8.12 -9.97 23.55
C SER A 178 -7.73 -8.64 22.92
N TRP A 179 -8.20 -8.44 21.69
CA TRP A 179 -8.15 -7.15 21.01
C TRP A 179 -9.40 -6.35 21.31
N GLN A 180 -9.21 -5.06 21.57
CA GLN A 180 -10.29 -4.12 21.87
C GLN A 180 -10.25 -2.96 20.90
N SER A 181 -11.38 -2.68 20.26
CA SER A 181 -11.54 -1.60 19.30
C SER A 181 -12.29 -0.42 19.93
N ILE A 182 -11.77 0.79 19.78
CA ILE A 182 -12.34 2.01 20.35
C ILE A 182 -12.58 3.03 19.24
N ASP A 183 -13.80 3.51 19.12
CA ASP A 183 -14.12 4.57 18.17
C ASP A 183 -13.44 5.89 18.57
N VAL A 184 -12.58 6.37 17.69
CA VAL A 184 -11.78 7.59 17.82
C VAL A 184 -12.04 8.58 16.68
N LYS A 185 -13.11 8.39 15.90
CA LYS A 185 -13.45 9.23 14.73
C LYS A 185 -13.51 10.71 15.05
N GLN A 186 -14.09 11.08 16.19
CA GLN A 186 -14.19 12.48 16.60
C GLN A 186 -12.81 13.07 16.94
N VAL A 187 -11.98 12.32 17.66
CA VAL A 187 -10.62 12.74 18.03
C VAL A 187 -9.77 12.94 16.77
N LEU A 188 -9.79 11.97 15.86
CA LEU A 188 -9.08 12.04 14.59
C LEU A 188 -9.55 13.22 13.73
N SER A 189 -10.86 13.49 13.70
CA SER A 189 -11.42 14.62 12.95
C SER A 189 -10.92 15.97 13.46
N VAL A 190 -10.69 16.11 14.77
CA VAL A 190 -10.09 17.31 15.36
C VAL A 190 -8.62 17.40 14.96
N TRP A 191 -7.85 16.33 15.10
CA TRP A 191 -6.42 16.33 14.77
C TRP A 191 -6.13 16.58 13.29
N LEU A 192 -7.00 16.12 12.38
CA LEU A 192 -6.85 16.41 10.95
C LEU A 192 -7.13 17.89 10.61
N ARG A 193 -7.96 18.57 11.40
CA ARG A 193 -8.21 20.02 11.27
C ARG A 193 -7.17 20.87 11.98
N GLN A 194 -6.65 20.37 13.11
CA GLN A 194 -5.73 21.04 14.02
C GLN A 194 -4.58 20.09 14.40
N PRO A 195 -3.61 19.86 13.51
CA PRO A 195 -2.51 18.91 13.74
C PRO A 195 -1.65 19.26 14.96
N GLU A 196 -1.57 20.52 15.35
CA GLU A 196 -0.84 21.04 16.51
C GLU A 196 -1.40 20.55 17.85
N THR A 197 -2.65 20.07 17.87
CA THR A 197 -3.30 19.52 19.07
C THR A 197 -3.02 18.03 19.27
N ASN A 198 -2.33 17.39 18.32
CA ASN A 198 -2.02 15.97 18.38
C ASN A 198 -0.73 15.72 19.16
N TRP A 199 -0.90 15.50 20.47
CA TRP A 199 0.17 15.09 21.38
C TRP A 199 0.23 13.58 21.62
N GLY A 200 -0.73 12.83 21.08
CA GLY A 200 -0.89 11.39 21.27
C GLY A 200 -1.98 11.01 22.28
N ILE A 201 -2.05 9.71 22.53
CA ILE A 201 -3.04 9.05 23.39
C ILE A 201 -2.29 8.29 24.49
N GLU A 202 -2.84 8.38 25.70
CA GLU A 202 -2.48 7.53 26.81
C GLU A 202 -3.53 6.43 26.96
N ILE A 203 -3.07 5.20 27.16
CA ILE A 203 -3.89 4.00 27.21
C ILE A 203 -3.53 3.27 28.49
N ASN A 204 -4.50 3.16 29.40
CA ASN A 204 -4.34 2.46 30.66
C ASN A 204 -5.45 1.42 30.80
N ALA A 205 -5.13 0.17 31.14
CA ALA A 205 -6.12 -0.89 31.31
C ALA A 205 -5.92 -1.61 32.64
N PHE A 206 -6.48 -1.06 33.71
CA PHE A 206 -6.28 -1.60 35.05
C PHE A 206 -7.30 -2.70 35.37
N ASP A 207 -6.80 -3.86 35.83
CA ASP A 207 -7.61 -4.90 36.43
C ASP A 207 -8.05 -4.52 37.87
N SER A 208 -8.82 -5.39 38.52
CA SER A 208 -9.25 -5.20 39.91
C SER A 208 -8.11 -5.19 40.95
N LYS A 209 -6.92 -5.68 40.57
CA LYS A 209 -5.71 -5.73 41.41
C LYS A 209 -4.79 -4.52 41.16
N GLY A 210 -5.10 -3.68 40.16
CA GLY A 210 -4.31 -2.53 39.75
C GLY A 210 -3.19 -2.83 38.75
N ASN A 211 -3.18 -4.03 38.15
CA ASN A 211 -2.24 -4.37 37.10
C ASN A 211 -2.70 -3.77 35.77
N ASP A 212 -1.80 -3.13 35.04
CA ASP A 212 -2.06 -2.63 33.69
C ASP A 212 -1.87 -3.75 32.66
N LEU A 213 -2.96 -4.16 32.01
CA LEU A 213 -2.98 -5.21 31.02
C LEU A 213 -2.82 -4.69 29.59
N ALA A 214 -2.78 -3.37 29.37
CA ALA A 214 -2.65 -2.81 28.03
C ALA A 214 -1.21 -2.96 27.51
N VAL A 215 -1.07 -3.57 26.33
CA VAL A 215 0.21 -3.55 25.62
C VAL A 215 0.42 -2.18 25.00
N THR A 216 1.35 -1.41 25.55
CA THR A 216 1.70 -0.05 25.10
C THR A 216 3.11 0.07 24.55
N SER A 217 3.96 -0.96 24.69
CA SER A 217 5.34 -0.92 24.22
C SER A 217 5.76 -2.22 23.53
N ALA A 218 6.76 -2.11 22.64
CA ALA A 218 7.32 -3.26 21.92
C ALA A 218 7.85 -4.35 22.86
N GLU A 219 8.40 -3.95 24.02
CA GLU A 219 8.98 -4.86 25.01
C GLU A 219 7.93 -5.77 25.67
N ALA A 220 6.67 -5.33 25.72
CA ALA A 220 5.57 -6.07 26.34
C ALA A 220 4.89 -7.07 25.38
N GLY A 221 5.27 -7.07 24.09
CA GLY A 221 4.72 -7.98 23.08
C GLY A 221 5.04 -7.54 21.65
N GLU A 222 5.94 -8.28 20.98
CA GLU A 222 6.28 -8.08 19.58
C GLU A 222 5.01 -8.24 18.71
N GLY A 223 4.69 -7.23 17.88
CA GLY A 223 3.48 -7.22 17.05
C GLY A 223 2.16 -6.99 17.82
N LEU A 224 2.17 -6.59 19.08
CA LEU A 224 0.94 -6.33 19.86
C LEU A 224 0.72 -4.85 20.16
N GLN A 225 1.46 -3.98 19.46
CA GLN A 225 1.41 -2.54 19.65
C GLN A 225 0.06 -1.95 19.23
N PRO A 226 -0.40 -0.88 19.88
CA PRO A 226 -1.62 -0.19 19.48
C PRO A 226 -1.50 0.44 18.09
N PHE A 227 -2.57 0.37 17.31
CA PHE A 227 -2.65 0.98 15.99
C PHE A 227 -4.02 1.58 15.74
N MET A 228 -4.08 2.59 14.86
CA MET A 228 -5.32 3.23 14.46
C MET A 228 -5.68 2.82 13.03
N GLU A 229 -6.88 2.30 12.86
CA GLU A 229 -7.50 1.95 11.59
C GLU A 229 -8.46 3.07 11.17
N VAL A 230 -8.35 3.54 9.93
CA VAL A 230 -9.19 4.61 9.38
C VAL A 230 -9.74 4.17 8.02
N THR A 231 -11.06 4.09 7.90
CA THR A 231 -11.75 3.74 6.65
C THR A 231 -12.30 5.00 5.99
N ILE A 232 -11.97 5.20 4.72
CA ILE A 232 -12.29 6.39 3.92
C ILE A 232 -13.12 5.98 2.71
N SER A 233 -14.19 6.69 2.41
CA SER A 233 -14.98 6.47 1.18
C SER A 233 -14.32 7.10 -0.04
N GLU A 234 -14.12 6.35 -1.13
CA GLU A 234 -13.87 6.91 -2.45
C GLU A 234 -15.18 7.36 -3.10
N GLY A 235 -15.16 8.53 -3.76
CA GLY A 235 -16.29 8.98 -4.57
C GLY A 235 -16.38 8.23 -5.91
N PRO A 236 -17.56 8.22 -6.56
CA PRO A 236 -17.77 7.49 -7.79
C PRO A 236 -16.85 8.00 -8.91
N LYS A 237 -16.08 7.11 -9.51
CA LYS A 237 -15.26 7.40 -10.69
C LYS A 237 -16.12 7.18 -11.93
N ARG A 238 -16.41 8.24 -12.70
CA ARG A 238 -17.08 8.08 -14.01
C ARG A 238 -16.15 7.31 -14.95
N SER A 239 -16.50 6.07 -15.25
CA SER A 239 -15.80 5.24 -16.24
C SER A 239 -16.21 5.67 -17.65
N ARG A 240 -15.30 6.28 -18.43
CA ARG A 240 -15.51 6.44 -19.88
C ARG A 240 -15.24 5.10 -20.56
N ARG A 241 -16.31 4.48 -21.09
CA ARG A 241 -16.32 3.24 -21.88
C ARG A 241 -15.65 3.45 -23.25
N ASP A 242 -14.34 3.47 -23.27
CA ASP A 242 -13.58 3.36 -24.51
C ASP A 242 -12.57 2.24 -24.32
N SER A 243 -12.97 1.02 -24.64
CA SER A 243 -12.20 -0.20 -24.34
C SER A 243 -10.90 -0.18 -25.14
N GLY A 244 -9.75 -0.14 -24.46
CA GLY A 244 -8.45 -0.31 -25.13
C GLY A 244 -8.27 -1.74 -25.64
N LEU A 245 -7.27 -1.97 -26.49
CA LEU A 245 -6.89 -3.30 -26.94
C LEU A 245 -6.05 -4.02 -25.86
N ASP A 246 -6.39 -5.28 -25.61
CA ASP A 246 -5.66 -6.20 -24.73
C ASP A 246 -5.05 -7.33 -25.57
N CYS A 247 -3.76 -7.57 -25.40
CA CYS A 247 -2.98 -8.51 -26.18
C CYS A 247 -2.21 -9.48 -25.28
N ASP A 248 -2.10 -10.72 -25.74
CA ASP A 248 -1.25 -11.73 -25.10
C ASP A 248 0.19 -11.64 -25.62
N GLU A 249 1.16 -12.23 -24.90
CA GLU A 249 2.58 -12.19 -25.24
C GLU A 249 2.91 -12.74 -26.65
N ASN A 250 2.07 -13.65 -27.17
CA ASN A 250 2.22 -14.25 -28.49
C ASN A 250 1.33 -13.61 -29.57
N SER A 251 0.65 -12.50 -29.24
CA SER A 251 -0.22 -11.82 -30.20
C SER A 251 0.61 -11.22 -31.34
N PRO A 252 0.26 -11.43 -32.62
CA PRO A 252 0.91 -10.79 -33.76
C PRO A 252 0.48 -9.32 -33.96
N GLU A 253 -0.21 -8.72 -32.98
CA GLU A 253 -0.73 -7.36 -33.06
C GLU A 253 0.42 -6.33 -33.00
N SER A 254 0.61 -5.61 -34.10
CA SER A 254 1.63 -4.56 -34.19
C SER A 254 1.14 -3.22 -33.66
N ARG A 255 -0.18 -3.01 -33.52
CA ARG A 255 -0.74 -1.75 -33.02
C ARG A 255 -0.54 -1.59 -31.50
N CYS A 256 -0.63 -0.36 -31.03
CA CYS A 256 -0.57 -0.06 -29.59
C CYS A 256 -1.60 -0.86 -28.79
N CYS A 257 -1.09 -1.71 -27.88
CA CYS A 257 -1.87 -2.66 -27.12
C CYS A 257 -1.34 -2.80 -25.69
N ARG A 258 -2.22 -3.26 -24.78
CA ARG A 258 -1.85 -3.59 -23.41
C ARG A 258 -1.44 -5.05 -23.33
N TYR A 259 -0.26 -5.31 -22.79
CA TYR A 259 0.28 -6.65 -22.57
C TYR A 259 0.34 -6.99 -21.07
N PRO A 260 0.10 -8.24 -20.68
CA PRO A 260 0.20 -8.67 -19.29
C PRO A 260 1.65 -8.56 -18.80
N LEU A 261 1.82 -8.04 -17.59
CA LEU A 261 3.10 -8.06 -16.89
C LEU A 261 2.82 -8.26 -15.41
N THR A 262 3.37 -9.32 -14.85
CA THR A 262 3.22 -9.63 -13.44
C THR A 262 4.49 -9.24 -12.71
N VAL A 263 4.35 -8.44 -11.66
CA VAL A 263 5.45 -8.01 -10.80
C VAL A 263 5.41 -8.86 -9.55
N ASP A 264 6.50 -9.56 -9.29
CA ASP A 264 6.73 -10.29 -8.05
C ASP A 264 7.75 -9.54 -7.18
N PHE A 265 7.35 -9.17 -5.97
CA PHE A 265 8.23 -8.46 -5.04
C PHE A 265 9.21 -9.41 -4.35
N GLU A 266 8.90 -10.70 -4.26
CA GLU A 266 9.81 -11.70 -3.68
C GLU A 266 11.02 -11.91 -4.59
N ASP A 267 10.83 -11.87 -5.92
CA ASP A 267 11.92 -11.94 -6.91
C ASP A 267 12.91 -10.77 -6.79
N PHE A 268 12.44 -9.62 -6.28
CA PHE A 268 13.29 -8.45 -6.03
C PHE A 268 14.00 -8.48 -4.67
N GLY A 269 13.73 -9.50 -3.84
CA GLY A 269 14.15 -9.53 -2.44
C GLY A 269 13.54 -8.40 -1.61
N TRP A 270 12.34 -7.93 -1.98
CA TRP A 270 11.65 -6.84 -1.28
C TRP A 270 10.74 -7.39 -0.19
N ASP A 271 11.34 -8.02 0.82
CA ASP A 271 10.63 -8.61 1.97
C ASP A 271 9.88 -7.58 2.81
N TRP A 272 10.30 -6.31 2.76
CA TRP A 272 9.65 -5.18 3.45
C TRP A 272 8.25 -4.85 2.91
N ILE A 273 7.87 -5.37 1.73
CA ILE A 273 6.49 -5.33 1.23
C ILE A 273 5.76 -6.57 1.77
N ILE A 274 4.77 -6.32 2.61
CA ILE A 274 3.97 -7.38 3.23
C ILE A 274 2.92 -7.88 2.23
N ALA A 275 2.16 -6.97 1.61
CA ALA A 275 1.12 -7.29 0.65
C ALA A 275 0.89 -6.15 -0.37
N PRO A 276 0.50 -6.45 -1.62
CA PRO A 276 0.48 -7.78 -2.23
C PRO A 276 1.90 -8.31 -2.45
N LYS A 277 2.09 -9.63 -2.51
CA LYS A 277 3.38 -10.24 -2.91
C LYS A 277 3.61 -10.19 -4.41
N ARG A 278 2.52 -10.30 -5.17
CA ARG A 278 2.51 -10.28 -6.62
C ARG A 278 1.32 -9.46 -7.13
N TYR A 279 1.50 -8.70 -8.20
CA TYR A 279 0.39 -7.99 -8.84
C TYR A 279 0.56 -7.87 -10.35
N LYS A 280 -0.55 -7.78 -11.09
CA LYS A 280 -0.55 -7.55 -12.56
C LYS A 280 -0.41 -6.06 -12.84
N ALA A 281 0.79 -5.61 -13.21
CA ALA A 281 1.05 -4.22 -13.58
C ALA A 281 0.59 -3.92 -15.01
N ASN A 282 0.77 -4.88 -15.92
CA ASN A 282 0.62 -4.69 -17.37
C ASN A 282 1.54 -3.60 -17.95
N TYR A 283 1.73 -3.59 -19.26
CA TYR A 283 2.50 -2.55 -19.94
C TYR A 283 1.94 -2.27 -21.33
N CYS A 284 2.27 -1.10 -21.87
CA CYS A 284 1.89 -0.70 -23.22
C CYS A 284 3.05 -0.95 -24.18
N SER A 285 2.76 -1.59 -25.30
CA SER A 285 3.71 -1.82 -26.38
C SER A 285 2.98 -1.85 -27.73
N GLY A 286 3.72 -1.61 -28.80
CA GLY A 286 3.20 -1.57 -30.16
C GLY A 286 3.43 -0.22 -30.84
N GLU A 287 3.14 -0.21 -32.12
CA GLU A 287 3.32 0.92 -33.00
C GLU A 287 2.04 1.78 -33.06
N CYS A 288 2.25 3.09 -33.20
CA CYS A 288 1.18 4.05 -33.39
C CYS A 288 1.31 4.67 -34.76
N GLU A 289 0.32 4.40 -35.62
CA GLU A 289 0.25 5.04 -36.92
C GLU A 289 -0.14 6.52 -36.76
N TYR A 290 0.41 7.38 -37.62
CA TYR A 290 -0.05 8.75 -37.73
C TYR A 290 -1.45 8.76 -38.35
N MET A 291 -2.47 8.90 -37.50
CA MET A 291 -3.83 9.15 -37.97
C MET A 291 -3.90 10.57 -38.55
N HIS A 292 -3.83 10.66 -39.88
CA HIS A 292 -4.01 11.91 -40.60
C HIS A 292 -5.47 12.37 -40.48
N LEU A 293 -5.77 13.24 -39.52
CA LEU A 293 -6.99 14.05 -39.56
C LEU A 293 -6.86 15.01 -40.76
N GLN A 294 -7.48 14.62 -41.88
CA GLN A 294 -7.64 15.43 -43.09
C GLN A 294 -8.54 16.65 -42.79
N LYS A 295 -8.06 17.60 -41.99
CA LYS A 295 -8.77 18.86 -41.76
C LYS A 295 -8.23 19.98 -42.65
N TYR A 296 -6.96 19.91 -43.07
CA TYR A 296 -6.35 20.91 -43.95
C TYR A 296 -5.22 20.35 -44.85
N PRO A 297 -5.21 20.65 -46.17
CA PRO A 297 -4.27 20.07 -47.14
C PRO A 297 -2.79 20.42 -46.91
N HIS A 298 -2.50 21.47 -46.14
CA HIS A 298 -1.12 21.93 -45.84
C HIS A 298 -0.40 21.08 -44.78
N THR A 299 -1.11 20.18 -44.09
CA THR A 299 -0.52 19.30 -43.05
C THR A 299 0.27 18.11 -43.61
N HIS A 300 0.17 17.84 -44.92
CA HIS A 300 0.83 16.71 -45.60
C HIS A 300 2.35 16.86 -45.77
N LEU A 301 2.88 18.09 -45.78
CA LEU A 301 4.28 18.36 -46.16
C LEU A 301 5.30 18.24 -45.01
N VAL A 302 4.87 18.38 -43.76
CA VAL A 302 5.78 18.42 -42.61
C VAL A 302 6.24 17.01 -42.20
N ASN A 303 5.41 15.98 -42.40
CA ASN A 303 5.68 14.63 -41.90
C ASN A 303 6.49 13.76 -42.87
N LYS A 304 6.56 14.10 -44.16
CA LYS A 304 7.34 13.33 -45.15
C LYS A 304 8.85 13.61 -45.08
N ALA A 305 9.25 14.63 -44.32
CA ALA A 305 10.63 15.10 -44.23
C ALA A 305 11.46 14.39 -43.14
N ASN A 306 10.85 13.66 -42.19
CA ASN A 306 11.62 13.02 -41.13
C ASN A 306 10.99 11.72 -40.55
N PRO A 307 11.05 10.58 -41.28
CA PRO A 307 10.53 9.30 -40.81
C PRO A 307 11.37 8.61 -39.71
N ARG A 308 12.50 9.19 -39.29
CA ARG A 308 13.42 8.63 -38.28
C ARG A 308 13.63 9.54 -37.06
N GLY A 309 12.89 10.63 -36.97
CA GLY A 309 12.88 11.49 -35.79
C GLY A 309 11.83 11.01 -34.79
N THR A 310 12.18 11.07 -33.51
CA THR A 310 11.39 10.76 -32.31
C THR A 310 10.08 11.55 -32.13
N ALA A 311 9.48 12.04 -33.21
CA ALA A 311 8.34 12.97 -33.25
C ALA A 311 7.03 12.31 -33.71
N GLY A 312 6.90 10.99 -33.52
CA GLY A 312 5.67 10.23 -33.78
C GLY A 312 4.90 9.88 -32.53
N PRO A 313 3.59 9.58 -32.67
CA PRO A 313 2.78 9.18 -31.53
C PRO A 313 3.41 7.95 -30.86
N CYS A 314 3.45 7.96 -29.53
CA CYS A 314 4.00 6.87 -28.73
C CYS A 314 2.86 6.07 -28.11
N CYS A 315 3.03 4.74 -28.00
CA CYS A 315 2.10 3.89 -27.27
C CYS A 315 2.33 4.07 -25.76
N THR A 316 1.42 4.76 -25.08
CA THR A 316 1.54 5.09 -23.65
C THR A 316 0.29 4.71 -22.86
N PRO A 317 0.39 4.52 -21.52
CA PRO A 317 -0.77 4.33 -20.67
C PRO A 317 -1.66 5.57 -20.65
N THR A 318 -2.91 5.43 -21.08
CA THR A 318 -3.92 6.50 -21.05
C THR A 318 -4.77 6.46 -19.79
N LYS A 319 -4.90 5.29 -19.17
CA LYS A 319 -5.57 5.10 -17.87
C LYS A 319 -4.74 4.15 -17.02
N MET A 320 -4.51 4.54 -15.77
CA MET A 320 -3.83 3.70 -14.79
C MET A 320 -4.61 3.68 -13.48
N SER A 321 -4.72 2.50 -12.87
CA SER A 321 -5.32 2.30 -11.56
C SER A 321 -4.25 2.26 -10.47
N PRO A 322 -4.63 2.64 -9.24
CA PRO A 322 -3.78 2.49 -8.08
C PRO A 322 -3.74 1.04 -7.57
N ILE A 323 -2.73 0.70 -6.78
CA ILE A 323 -2.74 -0.50 -5.93
C ILE A 323 -2.72 -0.11 -4.46
N ASN A 324 -3.40 -0.87 -3.62
CA ASN A 324 -3.20 -0.79 -2.17
C ASN A 324 -1.95 -1.60 -1.81
N MET A 325 -1.11 -1.07 -0.92
CA MET A 325 0.13 -1.70 -0.52
C MET A 325 0.35 -1.57 0.99
N LEU A 326 0.70 -2.69 1.61
CA LEU A 326 1.08 -2.82 3.01
C LEU A 326 2.60 -3.04 3.09
N TYR A 327 3.33 -2.13 3.73
CA TYR A 327 4.79 -2.17 3.73
C TYR A 327 5.41 -1.51 4.97
N PHE A 328 6.67 -1.83 5.23
CA PHE A 328 7.46 -1.18 6.28
C PHE A 328 8.22 0.04 5.77
N ASN A 329 8.20 1.13 6.53
CA ASN A 329 9.10 2.27 6.33
C ASN A 329 10.47 2.02 7.00
N ARG A 330 11.45 2.89 6.75
CA ARG A 330 12.79 2.87 7.37
C ARG A 330 12.80 2.98 8.90
N LYS A 331 11.69 3.42 9.48
CA LYS A 331 11.49 3.52 10.93
C LYS A 331 10.77 2.28 11.49
N GLU A 332 10.73 1.18 10.74
CA GLU A 332 10.05 -0.07 11.11
C GLU A 332 8.54 0.08 11.37
N GLN A 333 7.95 1.13 10.81
CA GLN A 333 6.52 1.40 10.89
C GLN A 333 5.81 0.72 9.73
N ILE A 334 4.75 -0.03 10.03
CA ILE A 334 3.85 -0.58 9.02
C ILE A 334 2.94 0.52 8.51
N ILE A 335 2.87 0.65 7.19
CA ILE A 335 2.03 1.61 6.49
C ILE A 335 1.18 0.83 5.50
N TYR A 336 -0.13 0.97 5.62
CA TYR A 336 -1.07 0.57 4.59
C TYR A 336 -1.54 1.81 3.82
N GLY A 337 -1.39 1.81 2.51
CA GLY A 337 -1.81 2.94 1.71
C GLY A 337 -1.87 2.67 0.21
N LYS A 338 -2.51 3.60 -0.50
CA LYS A 338 -2.73 3.52 -1.94
C LYS A 338 -1.62 4.19 -2.74
N ILE A 339 -1.01 3.43 -3.65
CA ILE A 339 -0.01 3.93 -4.59
C ILE A 339 -0.67 4.20 -5.94
N PRO A 340 -0.74 5.46 -6.40
CA PRO A 340 -1.42 5.80 -7.65
C PRO A 340 -0.60 5.35 -8.87
N SER A 341 -1.30 5.06 -9.98
CA SER A 341 -0.69 4.81 -11.29
C SER A 341 0.31 3.66 -11.29
N MET A 342 -0.12 2.49 -10.84
CA MET A 342 0.71 1.29 -10.71
C MET A 342 0.28 0.16 -11.63
N VAL A 343 -0.99 0.12 -12.01
CA VAL A 343 -1.54 -0.85 -12.97
C VAL A 343 -1.98 -0.09 -14.21
N VAL A 344 -1.56 -0.56 -15.38
CA VAL A 344 -2.03 -0.05 -16.67
C VAL A 344 -3.41 -0.65 -16.94
N ASP A 345 -4.43 0.21 -16.98
CA ASP A 345 -5.79 -0.18 -17.33
C ASP A 345 -6.03 -0.04 -18.83
N ARG A 346 -5.35 0.91 -19.48
CA ARG A 346 -5.56 1.23 -20.89
C ARG A 346 -4.31 1.82 -21.54
N CYS A 347 -4.04 1.39 -22.76
CA CYS A 347 -3.02 1.95 -23.64
C CYS A 347 -3.64 2.80 -24.74
N GLY A 348 -2.87 3.75 -25.29
CA GLY A 348 -3.28 4.54 -26.44
C GLY A 348 -2.12 5.30 -27.05
N CYS A 349 -2.37 5.90 -28.21
CA CYS A 349 -1.38 6.66 -28.96
C CYS A 349 -1.45 8.15 -28.59
N SER A 350 -0.36 8.71 -28.09
CA SER A 350 -0.25 10.12 -27.66
C SER A 350 0.94 10.84 -28.27
#